data_AF-A0A2X3JZY6-F1
#
_entry.id   AF-A0A2X3JZY6-F1
#
_cell.length_a   1.000
_cell.length_b   1.000
_cell.length_c   1.000
_cell.angle_alpha   90.00
_cell.angle_beta   90.00
_cell.angle_gamma   90.00
#
_symmetry.space_group_name_H-M   'P 1'
#
loop_
_entity.id
_entity.type
_entity.pdbx_description
1 polymer ?
#
loop_
_entity_poly.entity_id
_entity_poly.type
_entity_poly.pdbx_seq_one_letter_code
_entity_poly.pdbx_strand_id
1 'polypeptide(L)'
;MRACYALRPEGINWPENDDGLPSFRLEHLTKANGIEHSNAHDAMADVYATIAMAKLVKTRQPRLFDYLFTHRNKHKLMALIDVPQMKPLVHVSGMFGAWRGNTSWVAPLAWHPENRNAVIMVDLAGDISPLLELDSDTLRERLYTAKTDLGDNAAFRLSWCTSINVRCWPRRIRYARKMPTDWELIVSIALDNLKILRENPQVREKVVAIFAEAEPFTPSDNVDAQLYNAFSVTPIAQQ
;
A
#
# COMPACT_ATOMS: atom_id res chain seq x y z
N MET A 1 -4.41 8.74 8.36
CA MET A 1 -5.84 8.90 8.03
C MET A 1 -6.46 7.66 7.39
N ARG A 2 -6.02 7.23 6.20
CA ARG A 2 -6.56 6.02 5.50
C ARG A 2 -6.69 4.78 6.40
N ALA A 3 -5.63 4.43 7.14
CA ALA A 3 -5.66 3.28 8.05
C ALA A 3 -6.69 3.44 9.19
N CYS A 4 -6.90 4.67 9.67
CA CYS A 4 -7.91 4.94 10.68
C CYS A 4 -9.32 4.78 10.07
N TYR A 5 -9.59 5.33 8.89
CA TYR A 5 -10.86 5.13 8.19
C TYR A 5 -11.17 3.65 7.95
N ALA A 6 -10.20 2.89 7.43
CA ALA A 6 -10.41 1.50 7.06
C ALA A 6 -10.57 0.56 8.26
N LEU A 7 -9.77 0.76 9.32
CA LEU A 7 -9.69 -0.20 10.42
C LEU A 7 -10.48 0.23 11.66
N ARG A 8 -10.45 1.53 12.01
CA ARG A 8 -11.09 2.08 13.21
C ARG A 8 -11.67 3.48 12.93
N PRO A 9 -12.75 3.56 12.15
CA PRO A 9 -13.31 4.83 11.70
C PRO A 9 -14.09 5.58 12.78
N GLU A 10 -14.46 4.91 13.88
CA GLU A 10 -15.29 5.46 14.94
C GLU A 10 -14.63 6.69 15.59
N GLY A 11 -15.43 7.73 15.83
CA GLY A 11 -15.00 8.95 16.51
C GLY A 11 -14.39 10.02 15.61
N ILE A 12 -14.27 9.79 14.30
CA ILE A 12 -13.82 10.79 13.31
C ILE A 12 -14.88 10.90 12.20
N ASN A 13 -15.17 12.12 11.78
CA ASN A 13 -16.04 12.39 10.64
C ASN A 13 -15.25 12.27 9.34
N TRP A 14 -15.74 11.47 8.40
CA TRP A 14 -15.06 11.17 7.16
C TRP A 14 -15.83 11.80 5.99
N PRO A 15 -15.28 12.85 5.35
CA PRO A 15 -15.94 13.49 4.21
C PRO A 15 -15.93 12.55 3.00
N GLU A 16 -16.97 12.65 2.19
CA GLU A 16 -17.07 11.97 0.89
C GLU A 16 -16.79 13.00 -0.23
N ASN A 17 -16.25 12.53 -1.36
CA ASN A 17 -16.12 13.33 -2.58
C ASN A 17 -17.43 13.28 -3.40
N ASP A 18 -17.47 14.00 -4.52
CA ASP A 18 -18.64 14.05 -5.41
C ASP A 18 -19.04 12.67 -5.96
N ASP A 19 -18.10 11.73 -6.02
CA ASP A 19 -18.33 10.34 -6.42
C ASP A 19 -18.83 9.44 -5.27
N GLY A 20 -19.05 9.97 -4.05
CA GLY A 20 -19.44 9.20 -2.86
C GLY A 20 -18.33 8.30 -2.30
N LEU A 21 -17.07 8.61 -2.59
CA LEU A 21 -15.87 7.94 -2.09
C LEU A 21 -15.23 8.75 -0.95
N PRO A 22 -14.55 8.09 0.01
CA PRO A 22 -13.91 8.79 1.11
C PRO A 22 -12.80 9.74 0.61
N SER A 23 -12.87 11.00 1.03
CA SER A 23 -11.84 12.00 0.75
C SER A 23 -10.85 12.10 1.91
N PHE A 24 -9.56 12.10 1.57
CA PHE A 24 -8.46 12.22 2.54
C PHE A 24 -7.68 13.52 2.40
N ARG A 25 -8.22 14.50 1.67
CA ARG A 25 -7.63 15.83 1.58
C ARG A 25 -7.70 16.54 2.92
N LEU A 26 -6.67 17.29 3.29
CA LEU A 26 -6.51 17.85 4.62
C LEU A 26 -7.63 18.86 4.91
N GLU A 27 -7.92 19.73 3.95
CA GLU A 27 -8.99 20.73 3.98
C GLU A 27 -10.39 20.13 4.17
N HIS A 28 -10.66 18.97 3.55
CA HIS A 28 -11.95 18.28 3.73
C HIS A 28 -12.05 17.67 5.13
N LEU A 29 -10.96 17.07 5.61
CA LEU A 29 -10.91 16.41 6.91
C LEU A 29 -11.03 17.41 8.07
N THR A 30 -10.32 18.53 7.99
CA THR A 30 -10.39 19.57 9.03
C THR A 30 -11.78 20.17 9.10
N LYS A 31 -12.37 20.52 7.95
CA LYS A 31 -13.74 21.05 7.85
C LYS A 31 -14.79 20.08 8.41
N ALA A 32 -14.69 18.79 8.07
CA ALA A 32 -15.64 17.77 8.56
C ALA A 32 -15.55 17.52 10.07
N ASN A 33 -14.39 17.80 10.69
CA ASN A 33 -14.14 17.57 12.11
C ASN A 33 -14.13 18.85 12.95
N GLY A 34 -14.55 19.99 12.40
CA GLY A 34 -14.64 21.27 13.11
C GLY A 34 -13.28 21.85 13.52
N ILE A 35 -12.22 21.52 12.77
CA ILE A 35 -10.88 22.07 12.98
C ILE A 35 -10.72 23.28 12.08
N GLU A 36 -10.33 24.41 12.68
CA GLU A 36 -10.04 25.63 11.94
C GLU A 36 -8.90 25.39 10.94
N HIS A 37 -9.15 25.76 9.70
CA HIS A 37 -8.19 25.69 8.61
C HIS A 37 -8.33 27.00 7.82
N SER A 38 -7.82 28.08 8.40
CA SER A 38 -7.69 29.39 7.74
C SER A 38 -6.74 29.25 6.54
N ASN A 39 -7.05 29.92 5.42
CA ASN A 39 -6.34 29.84 4.13
C ASN A 39 -5.60 28.51 3.91
N ALA A 40 -6.34 27.47 3.50
CA ALA A 40 -5.72 26.30 2.89
C ALA A 40 -4.72 26.79 1.83
N HIS A 41 -3.48 26.31 1.87
CA HIS A 41 -2.29 26.77 1.12
C HIS A 41 -1.36 27.80 1.80
N ASP A 42 -1.65 28.25 3.04
CA ASP A 42 -0.59 28.79 3.91
C ASP A 42 0.18 27.64 4.56
N ALA A 43 1.50 27.62 4.39
CA ALA A 43 2.38 26.60 4.94
C ALA A 43 2.20 26.44 6.47
N MET A 44 1.94 27.52 7.19
CA MET A 44 1.70 27.45 8.63
C MET A 44 0.34 26.83 8.98
N ALA A 45 -0.70 27.18 8.22
CA ALA A 45 -2.04 26.61 8.41
C ALA A 45 -2.04 25.10 8.19
N ASP A 46 -1.36 24.61 7.15
CA ASP A 46 -1.23 23.17 6.88
C ASP A 46 -0.51 22.41 8.01
N VAL A 47 0.51 23.03 8.63
CA VAL A 47 1.20 22.44 9.78
C VAL A 47 0.26 22.33 10.99
N TYR A 48 -0.47 23.39 11.33
CA TYR A 48 -1.42 23.36 12.45
C TYR A 48 -2.57 22.38 12.21
N ALA A 49 -3.13 22.37 10.99
CA ALA A 49 -4.13 21.40 10.55
C ALA A 49 -3.62 19.96 10.70
N THR A 50 -2.39 19.68 10.28
CA THR A 50 -1.77 18.35 10.40
C THR A 50 -1.60 17.93 11.87
N ILE A 51 -1.11 18.84 12.73
CA ILE A 51 -0.98 18.60 14.16
C ILE A 51 -2.35 18.33 14.79
N ALA A 52 -3.36 19.11 14.46
CA ALA A 52 -4.73 18.94 14.96
C ALA A 52 -5.32 17.58 14.54
N MET A 53 -5.13 17.17 13.29
CA MET A 53 -5.55 15.85 12.81
C MET A 53 -4.81 14.72 13.52
N ALA A 54 -3.50 14.86 13.76
CA ALA A 54 -2.73 13.87 14.51
C ALA A 54 -3.23 13.75 15.96
N LYS A 55 -3.50 14.88 16.63
CA LYS A 55 -4.11 14.92 17.97
C LYS A 55 -5.49 14.26 17.98
N LEU A 56 -6.34 14.54 16.98
CA LEU A 56 -7.67 13.95 16.85
C LEU A 56 -7.58 12.41 16.77
N VAL A 57 -6.70 11.88 15.92
CA VAL A 57 -6.51 10.43 15.79
C VAL A 57 -5.96 9.83 17.09
N LYS A 58 -5.00 10.49 17.74
CA LYS A 58 -4.45 10.03 19.02
C LYS A 58 -5.52 9.98 20.12
N THR A 59 -6.42 10.96 20.18
CA THR A 59 -7.50 11.00 21.18
C THR A 59 -8.59 9.97 20.89
N ARG A 60 -9.03 9.86 19.63
CA ARG A 60 -10.17 8.99 19.26
C ARG A 60 -9.76 7.53 19.08
N GLN A 61 -8.53 7.27 18.63
CA GLN A 61 -8.00 5.94 18.31
C GLN A 61 -6.56 5.76 18.83
N PRO A 62 -6.31 5.86 20.15
CA PRO A 62 -4.96 5.87 20.73
C PRO A 62 -4.18 4.59 20.41
N ARG A 63 -4.80 3.42 20.57
CA ARG A 63 -4.14 2.12 20.29
C ARG A 63 -3.71 1.98 18.84
N LEU A 64 -4.51 2.48 17.89
CA LEU A 64 -4.15 2.46 16.47
C LEU A 64 -3.03 3.45 16.19
N PHE A 65 -3.09 4.66 16.77
CA PHE A 65 -2.05 5.66 16.64
C PHE A 65 -0.71 5.14 17.14
N ASP A 66 -0.66 4.57 18.35
CA ASP A 66 0.56 4.04 18.96
C ASP A 66 1.11 2.84 18.17
N TYR A 67 0.22 1.96 17.69
CA TYR A 67 0.60 0.86 16.81
C TYR A 67 1.28 1.38 15.55
N LEU A 68 0.65 2.30 14.82
CA LEU A 68 1.19 2.85 13.58
C LEU A 68 2.49 3.63 13.81
N PHE A 69 2.55 4.40 14.90
CA PHE A 69 3.74 5.17 15.27
C PHE A 69 4.92 4.26 15.59
N THR A 70 4.70 3.13 16.28
CA THR A 70 5.73 2.13 16.57
C THR A 70 6.21 1.42 15.30
N HIS A 71 5.26 1.08 14.41
CA HIS A 71 5.53 0.39 13.14
C HIS A 71 5.97 1.35 12.02
N ARG A 72 6.33 2.60 12.32
CA ARG A 72 7.07 3.44 11.36
C ARG A 72 8.51 2.97 11.16
N ASN A 73 9.05 2.23 12.14
CA ASN A 73 10.42 1.72 12.10
C ASN A 73 10.51 0.47 11.20
N LYS A 74 11.46 0.48 10.26
CA LYS A 74 11.67 -0.62 9.30
C LYS A 74 11.84 -1.99 9.99
N HIS A 75 12.58 -2.07 11.10
CA HIS A 75 12.82 -3.33 11.80
C HIS A 75 11.55 -3.89 12.44
N LYS A 76 10.68 -3.01 12.95
CA LYS A 76 9.37 -3.41 13.49
C LYS A 76 8.44 -3.91 12.39
N LEU A 77 8.50 -3.33 11.19
CA LEU A 77 7.74 -3.82 10.04
C LEU A 77 8.27 -5.16 9.53
N MET A 78 9.59 -5.33 9.44
CA MET A 78 10.20 -6.60 9.01
C MET A 78 9.79 -7.78 9.89
N ALA A 79 9.61 -7.56 11.20
CA ALA A 79 9.12 -8.59 12.11
C ALA A 79 7.69 -9.08 11.83
N LEU A 80 6.92 -8.35 11.00
CA LEU A 80 5.58 -8.77 10.58
C LEU A 80 5.60 -9.64 9.32
N ILE A 81 6.66 -9.52 8.53
CA ILE A 81 6.79 -10.13 7.21
C ILE A 81 7.37 -11.53 7.39
N ASP A 82 6.60 -12.54 6.98
CA ASP A 82 7.02 -13.94 6.94
C ASP A 82 6.78 -14.47 5.53
N VAL A 83 7.84 -14.41 4.73
CA VAL A 83 7.87 -14.86 3.34
C VAL A 83 7.72 -16.39 3.24
N PRO A 84 8.46 -17.22 4.00
CA PRO A 84 8.30 -18.68 3.94
C PRO A 84 6.86 -19.14 4.11
N GLN A 85 6.15 -18.62 5.13
CA GLN A 85 4.77 -19.02 5.44
C GLN A 85 3.71 -18.25 4.63
N MET A 86 4.11 -17.32 3.77
CA MET A 86 3.21 -16.37 3.09
C MET A 86 2.19 -15.79 4.06
N LYS A 87 2.64 -15.29 5.21
CA LYS A 87 1.72 -14.86 6.25
C LYS A 87 0.88 -13.67 5.74
N PRO A 88 -0.46 -13.79 5.67
CA PRO A 88 -1.28 -12.71 5.15
C PRO A 88 -1.24 -11.50 6.10
N LEU A 89 -1.19 -10.32 5.51
CA LEU A 89 -1.14 -9.03 6.20
C LEU A 89 -2.20 -8.11 5.63
N VAL A 90 -2.67 -7.17 6.45
CA VAL A 90 -3.51 -6.07 5.97
C VAL A 90 -2.63 -4.91 5.60
N HIS A 91 -2.70 -4.49 4.35
CA HIS A 91 -1.95 -3.36 3.82
C HIS A 91 -2.92 -2.23 3.46
N VAL A 92 -2.54 -0.99 3.82
CA VAL A 92 -3.32 0.20 3.53
C VAL A 92 -2.49 1.13 2.65
N SER A 93 -2.92 1.31 1.40
CA SER A 93 -2.20 2.10 0.39
C SER A 93 -3.14 2.88 -0.54
N GLY A 94 -2.68 4.04 -0.98
CA GLY A 94 -3.34 4.84 -2.02
C GLY A 94 -3.57 4.05 -3.31
N MET A 95 -2.65 3.15 -3.65
CA MET A 95 -2.64 2.36 -4.90
C MET A 95 -3.82 1.39 -5.02
N PHE A 96 -4.42 1.02 -3.89
CA PHE A 96 -5.59 0.16 -3.85
C PHE A 96 -6.87 0.85 -4.30
N GLY A 97 -6.93 2.19 -4.22
CA GLY A 97 -8.08 3.00 -4.59
C GLY A 97 -9.06 3.24 -3.42
N ALA A 98 -9.74 4.39 -3.47
CA ALA A 98 -10.66 4.82 -2.41
C ALA A 98 -11.92 3.95 -2.32
N TRP A 99 -12.34 3.31 -3.43
CA TRP A 99 -13.50 2.41 -3.50
C TRP A 99 -13.41 1.23 -2.52
N ARG A 100 -12.20 0.73 -2.25
CA ARG A 100 -11.95 -0.29 -1.22
C ARG A 100 -11.37 0.22 0.08
N GLY A 101 -11.64 1.49 0.40
CA GLY A 101 -11.09 2.13 1.60
C GLY A 101 -9.56 2.09 1.65
N ASN A 102 -8.90 2.09 0.47
CA ASN A 102 -7.45 2.00 0.34
C ASN A 102 -6.83 0.78 1.02
N THR A 103 -7.57 -0.33 1.17
CA THR A 103 -7.12 -1.46 1.98
C THR A 103 -7.26 -2.77 1.21
N SER A 104 -6.30 -3.67 1.40
CA SER A 104 -6.40 -5.05 0.93
C SER A 104 -5.64 -6.03 1.83
N TRP A 105 -5.92 -7.31 1.63
CA TRP A 105 -5.11 -8.40 2.16
C TRP A 105 -4.02 -8.72 1.18
N VAL A 106 -2.80 -8.82 1.69
CA VAL A 106 -1.62 -9.11 0.89
C VAL A 106 -0.84 -10.26 1.48
N ALA A 107 -0.19 -11.04 0.64
CA ALA A 107 0.78 -12.05 1.06
C ALA A 107 2.17 -11.72 0.53
N PRO A 108 3.22 -11.84 1.36
CA PRO A 108 4.60 -11.68 0.90
C PRO A 108 5.03 -12.90 0.09
N LEU A 109 5.53 -12.67 -1.13
CA LEU A 109 6.03 -13.73 -2.01
C LEU A 109 7.55 -13.86 -1.96
N ALA A 110 8.27 -12.73 -2.02
CA ALA A 110 9.72 -12.70 -2.01
C ALA A 110 10.25 -11.31 -1.61
N TRP A 111 11.52 -11.26 -1.22
CA TRP A 111 12.26 -10.00 -1.15
C TRP A 111 12.64 -9.57 -2.56
N HIS A 112 12.69 -8.25 -2.79
CA HIS A 112 13.11 -7.74 -4.09
C HIS A 112 14.60 -8.04 -4.31
N PRO A 113 15.01 -8.50 -5.52
CA PRO A 113 16.39 -8.91 -5.80
C PRO A 113 17.42 -7.78 -5.62
N GLU A 114 17.12 -6.58 -6.13
CA GLU A 114 18.02 -5.43 -6.04
C GLU A 114 17.75 -4.52 -4.83
N ASN A 115 16.50 -4.10 -4.64
CA ASN A 115 16.13 -3.19 -3.56
C ASN A 115 15.90 -3.92 -2.23
N ARG A 116 16.91 -3.89 -1.35
CA ARG A 116 16.87 -4.51 -0.01
C ARG A 116 15.74 -4.02 0.90
N ASN A 117 15.15 -2.86 0.64
CA ASN A 117 14.05 -2.31 1.43
C ASN A 117 12.67 -2.64 0.84
N ALA A 118 12.60 -3.36 -0.30
CA ALA A 118 11.37 -3.73 -0.95
C ALA A 118 11.05 -5.21 -0.77
N VAL A 119 9.78 -5.47 -0.47
CA VAL A 119 9.18 -6.80 -0.44
C VAL A 119 8.10 -6.87 -1.49
N ILE A 120 8.07 -7.97 -2.22
CA ILE A 120 7.11 -8.23 -3.28
C ILE A 120 5.87 -8.87 -2.65
N MET A 121 4.75 -8.18 -2.79
CA MET A 121 3.47 -8.56 -2.19
C MET A 121 2.44 -8.81 -3.29
N VAL A 122 1.66 -9.87 -3.13
CA VAL A 122 0.49 -10.16 -3.98
C VAL A 122 -0.78 -9.70 -3.29
N ASP A 123 -1.67 -9.06 -4.05
CA ASP A 123 -3.01 -8.68 -3.61
C ASP A 123 -3.92 -9.91 -3.64
N LEU A 124 -4.31 -10.43 -2.47
CA LEU A 124 -5.12 -11.64 -2.35
C LEU A 124 -6.59 -11.41 -2.76
N ALA A 125 -7.04 -10.16 -2.80
CA ALA A 125 -8.39 -9.82 -3.27
C ALA A 125 -8.47 -9.73 -4.81
N GLY A 126 -7.33 -9.75 -5.51
CA GLY A 126 -7.27 -9.74 -6.97
C GLY A 126 -7.35 -11.14 -7.57
N ASP A 127 -7.52 -11.19 -8.88
CA ASP A 127 -7.36 -12.43 -9.65
C ASP A 127 -5.88 -12.83 -9.71
N ILE A 128 -5.59 -14.06 -9.29
CA ILE A 128 -4.24 -14.65 -9.29
C ILE A 128 -3.98 -15.55 -10.50
N SER A 129 -4.99 -15.81 -11.34
CA SER A 129 -4.87 -16.66 -12.52
C SER A 129 -3.68 -16.27 -13.43
N PRO A 130 -3.43 -14.96 -13.70
CA PRO A 130 -2.28 -14.55 -14.51
C PRO A 130 -0.93 -15.01 -13.94
N LEU A 131 -0.76 -15.06 -12.61
CA LEU A 131 0.49 -15.53 -11.99
C LEU A 131 0.75 -17.03 -12.22
N LEU A 132 -0.34 -17.80 -12.30
CA LEU A 132 -0.28 -19.24 -12.46
C LEU A 132 -0.04 -19.59 -13.92
N GLU A 133 -0.76 -18.94 -14.83
CA GLU A 133 -0.81 -19.26 -16.26
C GLU A 133 0.35 -18.65 -17.07
N LEU A 134 0.71 -17.40 -16.80
CA LEU A 134 1.65 -16.65 -17.65
C LEU A 134 3.10 -16.85 -17.21
N ASP A 135 4.02 -16.61 -18.14
CA ASP A 135 5.47 -16.55 -17.91
C ASP A 135 5.92 -15.17 -17.38
N SER A 136 7.17 -15.07 -16.94
CA SER A 136 7.72 -13.85 -16.34
C SER A 136 7.78 -12.67 -17.30
N ASP A 137 8.04 -12.89 -18.59
CA ASP A 137 8.19 -11.81 -19.56
C ASP A 137 6.83 -11.19 -19.89
N THR A 138 5.83 -12.02 -20.17
CA THR A 138 4.44 -11.56 -20.37
C THR A 138 3.89 -10.86 -19.13
N LEU A 139 4.20 -11.36 -17.93
CA LEU A 139 3.79 -10.71 -16.67
C LEU A 139 4.47 -9.35 -16.48
N ARG A 140 5.73 -9.21 -16.89
CA ARG A 140 6.48 -7.96 -16.82
C ARG A 140 5.86 -6.91 -17.74
N GLU A 141 5.58 -7.26 -19.00
CA GLU A 141 4.92 -6.36 -19.95
C GLU A 141 3.57 -5.86 -19.41
N ARG A 142 2.73 -6.78 -18.88
CA ARG A 142 1.44 -6.41 -18.29
C ARG A 142 1.57 -5.50 -17.07
N LEU A 143 2.62 -5.68 -16.26
CA LEU A 143 2.85 -4.86 -15.06
C LEU A 143 3.18 -3.40 -15.42
N TYR A 144 3.92 -3.18 -16.50
CA TYR A 144 4.33 -1.85 -16.95
C TYR A 144 3.38 -1.21 -17.98
N THR A 145 2.36 -1.95 -18.43
CA THR A 145 1.33 -1.41 -19.32
C THR A 145 0.33 -0.55 -18.52
N ALA A 146 -0.01 0.63 -19.04
CA ALA A 146 -1.00 1.48 -18.40
C ALA A 146 -2.39 0.81 -18.41
N LYS A 147 -3.18 1.04 -17.36
CA LYS A 147 -4.52 0.43 -17.23
C LYS A 147 -5.48 0.75 -18.36
N THR A 148 -5.33 1.91 -18.98
CA THR A 148 -6.12 2.33 -20.15
C THR A 148 -5.85 1.43 -21.37
N ASP A 149 -4.66 0.84 -21.43
CA ASP A 149 -4.16 0.13 -22.60
C ASP A 149 -4.21 -1.39 -22.41
N LEU A 150 -4.50 -1.85 -21.18
CA LEU A 150 -4.63 -3.26 -20.79
C LEU A 150 -5.92 -3.94 -21.31
N GLY A 151 -6.91 -3.17 -21.79
CA GLY A 151 -8.17 -3.71 -22.31
C GLY A 151 -8.94 -4.55 -21.27
N ASP A 152 -9.41 -5.73 -21.69
CA ASP A 152 -10.12 -6.71 -20.83
C ASP A 152 -9.19 -7.57 -19.94
N ASN A 153 -7.86 -7.43 -20.08
CA ASN A 153 -6.94 -8.17 -19.24
C ASN A 153 -6.97 -7.59 -17.81
N ALA A 154 -7.34 -8.42 -16.83
CA ALA A 154 -7.36 -8.03 -15.44
C ALA A 154 -6.00 -7.45 -15.01
N ALA A 155 -5.99 -6.20 -14.55
CA ALA A 155 -4.79 -5.53 -14.08
C ALA A 155 -4.24 -6.25 -12.83
N PHE A 156 -3.29 -7.15 -13.07
CA PHE A 156 -2.56 -7.82 -12.02
C PHE A 156 -1.64 -6.82 -11.31
N ARG A 157 -1.80 -6.67 -9.99
CA ARG A 157 -1.07 -5.66 -9.20
C ARG A 157 -0.08 -6.32 -8.26
N LEU A 158 1.18 -6.34 -8.67
CA LEU A 158 2.31 -6.47 -7.74
C LEU A 158 2.53 -5.11 -7.09
N SER A 159 2.22 -5.00 -5.81
CA SER A 159 2.45 -3.77 -5.06
C SER A 159 3.83 -3.81 -4.45
N TRP A 160 4.66 -2.84 -4.80
CA TRP A 160 5.87 -2.52 -4.06
C TRP A 160 5.46 -1.94 -2.71
N CYS A 161 5.78 -2.62 -1.61
CA CYS A 161 5.37 -2.14 -0.29
C CYS A 161 6.59 -1.67 0.51
N THR A 162 6.81 -0.36 0.52
CA THR A 162 7.62 0.36 1.53
C THR A 162 6.77 1.01 2.62
N SER A 163 5.46 0.72 2.72
CA SER A 163 4.58 1.40 3.67
C SER A 163 3.58 0.50 4.43
N ILE A 164 3.17 1.02 5.59
CA ILE A 164 2.25 0.54 6.64
C ILE A 164 1.62 -0.84 6.40
N ASN A 165 2.17 -1.83 7.12
CA ASN A 165 1.54 -3.13 7.30
C ASN A 165 0.96 -3.22 8.71
N VAL A 166 -0.32 -3.58 8.81
CA VAL A 166 -0.98 -3.78 10.09
C VAL A 166 -1.11 -5.28 10.33
N ARG A 167 -0.45 -5.75 11.40
CA ARG A 167 -0.67 -7.07 11.99
C ARG A 167 -2.00 -7.02 12.71
N CYS A 168 -3.05 -7.29 11.95
CA CYS A 168 -4.39 -7.43 12.49
C CYS A 168 -5.09 -8.44 11.60
N TRP A 169 -5.78 -9.40 12.21
CA TRP A 169 -6.99 -9.96 11.62
C TRP A 169 -8.09 -8.96 11.96
N PRO A 170 -8.42 -7.98 11.11
CA PRO A 170 -9.43 -7.01 11.48
C PRO A 170 -10.75 -7.77 11.41
N ARG A 171 -11.48 -7.83 12.53
CA ARG A 171 -12.83 -8.40 12.54
C ARG A 171 -13.76 -7.71 11.53
N ARG A 172 -13.47 -6.45 11.14
CA ARG A 172 -14.10 -5.72 10.03
C ARG A 172 -13.11 -4.72 9.41
N ILE A 173 -13.08 -4.63 8.09
CA ILE A 173 -12.46 -3.54 7.30
C ILE A 173 -13.61 -2.75 6.66
N ARG A 174 -13.58 -1.42 6.73
CA ARG A 174 -14.58 -0.56 6.11
C ARG A 174 -14.23 -0.33 4.63
N TYR A 175 -15.12 -0.77 3.73
CA TYR A 175 -15.09 -0.46 2.30
C TYR A 175 -15.93 0.80 2.00
N ALA A 176 -15.73 1.44 0.84
CA ALA A 176 -16.61 2.54 0.46
C ALA A 176 -18.04 2.02 0.27
N ARG A 177 -19.02 2.88 0.53
CA ARG A 177 -20.47 2.55 0.54
C ARG A 177 -20.98 1.94 -0.79
N LYS A 178 -20.22 2.07 -1.88
CA LYS A 178 -20.54 1.57 -3.22
C LYS A 178 -20.01 0.16 -3.55
N MET A 179 -19.25 -0.50 -2.66
CA MET A 179 -18.89 -1.91 -2.90
C MET A 179 -20.01 -2.86 -2.49
N PRO A 180 -20.19 -4.00 -3.20
CA PRO A 180 -21.08 -5.07 -2.75
C PRO A 180 -20.67 -5.53 -1.35
N THR A 181 -21.65 -5.61 -0.47
CA THR A 181 -21.54 -5.58 1.00
C THR A 181 -20.98 -6.85 1.65
N ASP A 182 -20.38 -7.77 0.90
CA ASP A 182 -19.98 -9.08 1.44
C ASP A 182 -18.48 -9.13 1.71
N TRP A 183 -18.06 -8.50 2.81
CA TRP A 183 -16.70 -8.62 3.33
C TRP A 183 -16.29 -10.10 3.51
N GLU A 184 -17.26 -10.96 3.80
CA GLU A 184 -17.09 -12.42 3.96
C GLU A 184 -16.64 -13.06 2.65
N LEU A 185 -17.20 -12.64 1.52
CA LEU A 185 -16.81 -13.10 0.19
C LEU A 185 -15.38 -12.66 -0.16
N ILE A 186 -15.01 -11.41 0.15
CA ILE A 186 -13.64 -10.93 -0.11
C ILE A 186 -12.63 -11.71 0.74
N VAL A 187 -12.98 -12.00 2.00
CA VAL A 187 -12.12 -12.80 2.88
C VAL A 187 -12.05 -14.25 2.41
N SER A 188 -13.15 -14.86 1.95
CA SER A 188 -13.11 -16.22 1.42
C SER A 188 -12.23 -16.30 0.17
N ILE A 189 -12.40 -15.38 -0.79
CA ILE A 189 -11.55 -15.29 -1.98
C ILE A 189 -10.07 -15.14 -1.58
N ALA A 190 -9.77 -14.25 -0.63
CA ALA A 190 -8.40 -14.04 -0.19
C ALA A 190 -7.78 -15.29 0.47
N LEU A 191 -8.57 -16.07 1.21
CA LEU A 191 -8.12 -17.32 1.83
C LEU A 191 -7.92 -18.44 0.79
N ASP A 192 -8.82 -18.55 -0.19
CA ASP A 192 -8.72 -19.51 -1.28
C ASP A 192 -7.48 -19.22 -2.15
N ASN A 193 -7.29 -17.95 -2.53
CA ASN A 193 -6.11 -17.50 -3.25
C ASN A 193 -4.81 -17.77 -2.47
N LEU A 194 -4.83 -17.53 -1.15
CA LEU A 194 -3.67 -17.85 -0.29
C LEU A 194 -3.36 -19.34 -0.30
N LYS A 195 -4.38 -20.21 -0.28
CA LYS A 195 -4.19 -21.66 -0.35
C LYS A 195 -3.56 -22.06 -1.68
N ILE A 196 -4.09 -21.56 -2.79
CA ILE A 196 -3.58 -21.81 -4.14
C ILE A 196 -2.11 -21.36 -4.24
N LEU A 197 -1.77 -20.17 -3.75
CA LEU A 197 -0.39 -19.66 -3.79
C LEU A 197 0.58 -20.50 -2.94
N ARG A 198 0.11 -21.09 -1.83
CA ARG A 198 0.93 -21.99 -1.01
C ARG A 198 1.18 -23.33 -1.67
N GLU A 199 0.20 -23.83 -2.42
CA GLU A 199 0.31 -25.07 -3.21
C GLU A 199 1.18 -24.88 -4.46
N ASN A 200 1.38 -23.64 -4.91
CA ASN A 200 2.12 -23.29 -6.13
C ASN A 200 3.38 -22.45 -5.83
N PRO A 201 4.44 -23.03 -5.24
CA PRO A 201 5.67 -22.31 -4.89
C PRO A 201 6.40 -21.73 -6.11
N GLN A 202 6.21 -22.28 -7.31
CA GLN A 202 6.80 -21.82 -8.57
C GLN A 202 6.44 -20.36 -8.89
N VAL A 203 5.32 -19.85 -8.35
CA VAL A 203 4.93 -18.44 -8.51
C VAL A 203 5.97 -17.51 -7.91
N ARG A 204 6.66 -17.91 -6.83
CA ARG A 204 7.69 -17.08 -6.20
C ARG A 204 8.87 -16.83 -7.13
N GLU A 205 9.33 -17.89 -7.81
CA GLU A 205 10.47 -17.81 -8.73
C GLU A 205 10.14 -16.91 -9.92
N LYS A 206 8.95 -17.09 -10.53
CA LYS A 206 8.45 -16.22 -11.60
C LYS A 206 8.46 -14.75 -11.17
N VAL A 207 7.92 -14.49 -9.98
CA VAL A 207 7.79 -13.12 -9.47
C VAL A 207 9.15 -12.48 -9.18
N VAL A 208 10.13 -13.24 -8.68
CA VAL A 208 11.50 -12.74 -8.52
C VAL A 208 12.14 -12.44 -9.88
N ALA A 209 11.96 -13.29 -10.88
CA ALA A 209 12.50 -13.09 -12.23
C ALA A 209 11.96 -11.83 -12.92
N ILE A 210 10.67 -11.51 -12.72
CA ILE A 210 10.07 -10.26 -13.23
C ILE A 210 10.90 -9.03 -12.82
N PHE A 211 11.34 -8.98 -11.57
CA PHE A 211 12.07 -7.84 -10.99
C PHE A 211 13.58 -7.92 -11.11
N ALA A 212 14.16 -9.10 -11.34
CA ALA A 212 15.60 -9.28 -11.50
C ALA A 212 16.09 -8.88 -12.90
N GLU A 213 15.24 -9.06 -13.90
CA GLU A 213 15.58 -8.85 -15.32
C GLU A 213 14.92 -7.57 -15.88
N ALA A 214 14.50 -6.65 -15.01
CA ALA A 214 13.95 -5.38 -15.47
C ALA A 214 15.03 -4.61 -16.24
N GLU A 215 14.72 -4.18 -17.47
CA GLU A 215 15.68 -3.41 -18.26
C GLU A 215 16.06 -2.13 -17.50
N PRO A 216 17.37 -1.85 -17.36
CA PRO A 216 17.81 -0.63 -16.71
C PRO A 216 17.35 0.57 -17.53
N PHE A 217 16.69 1.53 -16.87
CA PHE A 217 16.35 2.81 -17.48
C PHE A 217 17.61 3.46 -18.06
N THR A 218 17.54 3.98 -19.28
CA THR A 218 18.58 4.85 -19.82
C THR A 218 18.72 6.07 -18.92
N PRO A 219 19.88 6.27 -18.26
CA PRO A 219 20.08 7.40 -17.36
C PRO A 219 19.94 8.72 -18.13
N SER A 220 19.32 9.71 -17.50
CA SER A 220 19.26 11.06 -18.08
C SER A 220 20.61 11.75 -17.95
N ASP A 221 21.01 12.52 -18.97
CA ASP A 221 22.20 13.38 -18.94
C ASP A 221 22.04 14.58 -17.99
N ASN A 222 20.79 14.93 -17.61
CA ASN A 222 20.53 16.02 -16.69
C ASN A 222 20.87 15.60 -15.24
N VAL A 223 21.86 16.26 -14.64
CA VAL A 223 22.30 16.02 -13.24
C VAL A 223 21.15 16.10 -12.24
N ASP A 224 20.15 16.96 -12.47
CA ASP A 224 18.98 17.10 -11.58
C ASP A 224 18.14 15.81 -11.51
N ALA A 225 18.22 14.95 -12.55
CA ALA A 225 17.50 13.69 -12.63
C ALA A 225 18.32 12.48 -12.13
N GLN A 226 19.56 12.67 -11.69
CA GLN A 226 20.50 11.58 -11.36
C GLN A 226 20.51 11.19 -9.87
N LEU A 227 19.60 11.74 -9.04
CA LEU A 227 19.55 11.50 -7.59
C LEU A 227 19.49 10.00 -7.21
N TYR A 228 18.85 9.18 -8.03
CA TYR A 228 18.67 7.75 -7.78
C TYR A 228 19.66 6.84 -8.52
N ASN A 229 20.62 7.40 -9.26
CA ASN A 229 21.57 6.60 -10.06
C ASN A 229 22.52 5.77 -9.20
N ALA A 230 23.02 6.34 -8.10
CA ALA A 230 23.89 5.64 -7.16
C ALA A 230 23.91 6.34 -5.80
N PHE A 231 24.23 5.59 -4.74
CA PHE A 231 24.62 6.20 -3.47
C PHE A 231 26.03 6.78 -3.60
N SER A 232 26.23 7.98 -3.06
CA SER A 232 27.55 8.62 -3.02
C SER A 232 28.50 7.77 -2.16
N VAL A 233 29.54 7.21 -2.79
CA VAL A 233 30.60 6.48 -2.07
C VAL A 233 31.69 7.48 -1.69
N THR A 234 31.43 8.33 -0.70
CA THR A 234 32.48 9.18 -0.12
C THR A 234 32.53 8.93 1.38
N PRO A 235 33.47 8.09 1.87
CA PRO A 235 33.95 8.28 3.23
C PRO A 235 34.62 9.65 3.22
N ILE A 236 34.10 10.60 4.00
CA ILE A 236 34.85 11.81 4.33
C ILE A 236 36.13 11.31 4.98
N ALA A 237 37.25 11.37 4.25
CA ALA A 237 38.55 11.22 4.84
C ALA A 237 38.65 12.31 5.92
N GLN A 238 38.62 11.90 7.18
CA GLN A 238 39.04 12.76 8.28
C GLN A 238 40.52 13.04 8.03
N GLN A 239 40.82 14.22 7.49
CA GLN A 239 42.15 14.84 7.59
C GLN A 239 42.25 15.58 8.92
#